data_AF-A0A2E9GMC6-F1
#
_entry.id   AF-A0A2E9GMC6-F1
#
_cell.length_a   1.000
_cell.length_b   1.000
_cell.length_c   1.000
_cell.angle_alpha   90.00
_cell.angle_beta   90.00
_cell.angle_gamma   90.00
#
_symmetry.space_group_name_H-M   'P 1'
#
loop_
_entity.id
_entity.type
_entity.pdbx_description
1 polymer ?
#
loop_
_entity_poly.entity_id
_entity_poly.type
_entity_poly.pdbx_seq_one_letter_code
_entity_poly.pdbx_strand_id
1 'polypeptide(L)'
;MRRIGSNIRKHNADAKAKRVMRSIIRYSDDEPPRNDYPKKIVSPSRPSHCCTDDNRETVGNMREVEGFKFCYKLCVACGHAVKYYFPAVESANQAVKEYRQWKRYMAQ
;
A
#
# COMPACT_ATOMS: atom_id res chain seq x y z
N MET A 1 -46.68 -2.11 -29.50
CA MET A 1 -45.37 -1.47 -29.28
C MET A 1 -45.18 -1.05 -27.83
N ARG A 2 -44.08 -1.47 -27.19
CA ARG A 2 -43.11 -0.67 -26.37
C ARG A 2 -42.38 -1.60 -25.38
N ARG A 3 -41.07 -1.79 -25.60
CA ARG A 3 -40.14 -2.51 -24.72
C ARG A 3 -39.73 -1.57 -23.59
N ILE A 4 -39.83 -2.00 -22.34
CA ILE A 4 -39.13 -1.37 -21.21
C ILE A 4 -38.45 -2.48 -20.41
N GLY A 5 -37.34 -2.97 -20.95
CA GLY A 5 -36.39 -3.77 -20.18
C GLY A 5 -35.52 -2.81 -19.37
N SER A 6 -35.97 -2.43 -18.19
CA SER A 6 -35.14 -1.73 -17.20
C SER A 6 -34.12 -2.71 -16.63
N ASN A 7 -33.06 -2.98 -17.40
CA ASN A 7 -31.91 -3.73 -16.92
C ASN A 7 -31.00 -2.78 -16.13
N ILE A 8 -31.49 -2.29 -14.97
CA ILE A 8 -30.63 -1.69 -13.96
C ILE A 8 -29.75 -2.82 -13.45
N ARG A 9 -28.59 -2.96 -14.08
CA ARG A 9 -27.45 -3.66 -13.47
C ARG A 9 -27.12 -2.86 -12.21
N LYS A 10 -27.70 -3.26 -11.07
CA LYS A 10 -27.20 -2.92 -9.74
C LYS A 10 -25.72 -3.33 -9.75
N HIS A 11 -24.86 -2.37 -10.05
CA HIS A 11 -23.43 -2.52 -9.87
C HIS A 11 -23.26 -2.74 -8.38
N ASN A 12 -23.00 -4.00 -7.98
CA ASN A 12 -22.70 -4.40 -6.62
C ASN A 12 -21.53 -3.57 -6.10
N ALA A 13 -21.81 -2.45 -5.42
CA ALA A 13 -20.82 -1.66 -4.71
C ALA A 13 -20.11 -2.52 -3.65
N ASP A 14 -20.85 -3.44 -3.04
CA ASP A 14 -20.34 -4.46 -2.11
C ASP A 14 -19.32 -5.44 -2.71
N ALA A 15 -19.46 -5.79 -4.00
CA ALA A 15 -18.48 -6.67 -4.67
C ALA A 15 -17.12 -5.98 -4.87
N LYS A 16 -17.06 -4.65 -4.76
CA LYS A 16 -15.82 -3.88 -4.80
C LYS A 16 -15.11 -3.88 -3.43
N ALA A 17 -15.86 -3.93 -2.33
CA ALA A 17 -15.32 -3.93 -0.97
C ALA A 17 -14.66 -5.26 -0.58
N LYS A 18 -15.16 -6.40 -1.09
CA LYS A 18 -14.61 -7.75 -0.81
C LYS A 18 -13.56 -8.25 -1.80
N ARG A 19 -13.07 -7.42 -2.73
CA ARG A 19 -11.82 -7.79 -3.43
C ARG A 19 -10.73 -7.76 -2.38
N VAL A 20 -10.23 -8.94 -1.99
CA VAL A 20 -8.94 -9.11 -1.32
C VAL A 20 -8.04 -8.01 -1.84
N MET A 21 -7.65 -7.06 -0.98
CA MET A 21 -6.90 -5.85 -1.31
C MET A 21 -5.50 -6.24 -1.78
N ARG A 22 -5.45 -6.86 -2.95
CA ARG A 22 -4.26 -7.42 -3.56
C ARG A 22 -3.35 -6.23 -3.83
N SER A 23 -2.15 -6.27 -3.28
CA SER A 23 -1.15 -5.25 -3.55
C SER A 23 -1.03 -5.04 -5.06
N ILE A 24 -0.96 -3.78 -5.49
CA ILE A 24 -0.69 -3.44 -6.90
C ILE A 24 0.76 -3.74 -7.28
N ILE A 25 1.62 -4.04 -6.29
CA ILE A 25 3.00 -4.46 -6.50
C ILE A 25 3.01 -5.89 -7.03
N ARG A 26 3.65 -6.06 -8.19
CA ARG A 26 4.02 -7.33 -8.78
C ARG A 26 5.53 -7.46 -8.66
N TYR A 27 5.96 -8.47 -7.92
CA TYR A 27 7.35 -8.84 -7.84
C TYR A 27 7.71 -9.67 -9.07
N SER A 28 8.69 -9.22 -9.82
CA SER A 28 9.25 -9.90 -10.99
C SER A 28 10.71 -9.51 -11.11
N ASP A 29 11.57 -10.49 -11.36
CA ASP A 29 12.98 -10.26 -11.68
C ASP A 29 13.24 -10.37 -13.19
N ASP A 30 12.23 -10.78 -13.97
CA ASP A 30 12.30 -10.96 -15.43
C ASP A 30 12.00 -9.66 -16.20
N GLU A 31 11.26 -8.73 -15.58
CA GLU A 31 10.87 -7.45 -16.17
C GLU A 31 11.58 -6.28 -15.46
N PRO A 32 11.97 -5.21 -16.17
CA PRO A 32 12.55 -4.05 -15.52
C PRO A 32 11.55 -3.39 -14.57
N PRO A 33 12.02 -2.77 -13.46
CA PRO A 33 11.16 -2.07 -12.52
C PRO A 33 10.35 -0.98 -13.23
N ARG A 34 9.04 -0.94 -12.98
CA ARG A 34 8.15 0.01 -13.67
C ARG A 34 7.02 0.48 -12.77
N ASN A 35 6.80 1.79 -12.77
CA ASN A 35 5.75 2.42 -11.99
C ASN A 35 4.56 2.83 -12.88
N ASP A 36 3.51 2.00 -12.91
CA ASP A 36 2.22 2.32 -13.53
C ASP A 36 1.15 2.67 -12.48
N TYR A 37 1.56 3.27 -11.35
CA TYR A 37 0.63 3.69 -10.31
C TYR A 37 -0.49 4.57 -10.89
N PRO A 38 -1.78 4.37 -10.50
CA PRO A 38 -2.27 3.48 -9.44
C PRO A 38 -2.63 2.05 -9.87
N LYS A 39 -2.37 1.67 -11.13
CA LYS A 39 -2.82 0.38 -11.69
C LYS A 39 -1.91 -0.79 -11.32
N LYS A 40 -0.59 -0.65 -11.47
CA LYS A 40 0.41 -1.72 -11.27
C LYS A 40 1.76 -1.09 -10.90
N ILE A 41 2.54 -1.76 -10.07
CA ILE A 41 3.95 -1.45 -9.86
C ILE A 41 4.73 -2.75 -10.07
N VAL A 42 5.69 -2.78 -10.98
CA VAL A 42 6.62 -3.91 -11.15
C VAL A 42 7.85 -3.61 -10.32
N SER A 43 8.17 -4.49 -9.38
CA SER A 43 9.31 -4.38 -8.47
C SER A 43 10.20 -5.61 -8.59
N PRO A 44 11.52 -5.46 -8.45
CA PRO A 44 12.39 -6.58 -8.10
C PRO A 44 11.90 -7.29 -6.85
N SER A 45 12.12 -8.60 -6.77
CA SER A 45 11.67 -9.43 -5.64
C SER A 45 12.47 -9.17 -4.36
N ARG A 46 13.71 -8.69 -4.48
CA ARG A 46 14.64 -8.52 -3.36
C ARG A 46 15.19 -7.10 -3.26
N PRO A 47 15.30 -6.53 -2.05
CA PRO A 47 15.98 -5.26 -1.84
C PRO A 47 17.48 -5.40 -2.11
N SER A 48 18.07 -4.34 -2.66
CA SER A 48 19.51 -4.20 -2.85
C SER A 48 20.10 -3.25 -1.81
N HIS A 49 21.42 -3.15 -1.73
CA HIS A 49 22.12 -2.26 -0.79
C HIS A 49 21.73 -0.77 -0.94
N CYS A 50 21.28 -0.36 -2.13
CA CYS A 50 20.80 1.00 -2.38
C CYS A 50 19.43 1.31 -1.76
N CYS A 51 18.71 0.34 -1.20
CA CYS A 51 17.34 0.49 -0.71
C CYS A 51 17.22 1.10 0.70
N THR A 52 17.84 2.25 0.94
CA THR A 52 17.74 3.00 2.22
C THR A 52 16.43 3.80 2.31
N ASP A 53 16.05 4.31 3.49
CA ASP A 53 14.81 5.12 3.63
C ASP A 53 14.92 6.45 2.87
N ASP A 54 16.11 7.06 2.84
CA ASP A 54 16.37 8.31 2.08
C ASP A 54 16.25 8.10 0.57
N ASN A 55 16.64 6.92 0.08
CA ASN A 55 16.59 6.59 -1.34
C ASN A 55 15.22 6.04 -1.78
N ARG A 56 14.23 6.04 -0.88
CA ARG A 56 12.88 5.52 -1.13
C ARG A 56 11.87 6.66 -1.19
N GLU A 57 11.39 6.94 -2.39
CA GLU A 57 10.37 7.95 -2.62
C GLU A 57 8.95 7.39 -2.45
N THR A 58 8.06 8.21 -1.91
CA THR A 58 6.65 7.85 -1.77
C THR A 58 5.92 8.04 -3.09
N VAL A 59 5.21 7.01 -3.54
CA VAL A 59 4.46 7.01 -4.80
C VAL A 59 2.97 7.13 -4.55
N GLY A 60 2.41 8.25 -5.01
CA GLY A 60 1.00 8.58 -4.91
C GLY A 60 0.55 8.99 -3.50
N ASN A 61 -0.76 8.89 -3.27
CA ASN A 61 -1.37 9.32 -2.00
C ASN A 61 -1.38 8.20 -0.95
N MET A 62 -1.37 8.62 0.32
CA MET A 62 -1.63 7.73 1.46
C MET A 62 -3.03 7.11 1.33
N ARG A 63 -3.12 5.81 1.55
CA ARG A 63 -4.37 5.05 1.52
C ARG A 63 -4.67 4.50 2.90
N GLU A 64 -5.95 4.45 3.24
CA GLU A 64 -6.44 3.83 4.46
C GLU A 64 -7.27 2.61 4.13
N VAL A 65 -6.91 1.47 4.72
CA VAL A 65 -7.66 0.22 4.59
C VAL A 65 -7.77 -0.39 5.98
N GLU A 66 -9.00 -0.65 6.44
CA GLU A 66 -9.27 -1.29 7.73
C GLU A 66 -8.60 -0.56 8.92
N GLY A 67 -8.52 0.78 8.87
CA GLY A 67 -7.86 1.60 9.90
C GLY A 67 -6.32 1.63 9.81
N PHE A 68 -5.72 0.94 8.84
CA PHE A 68 -4.29 1.01 8.57
C PHE A 68 -4.00 2.00 7.44
N LYS A 69 -3.26 3.05 7.76
CA LYS A 69 -2.73 3.99 6.78
C LYS A 69 -1.45 3.42 6.17
N PHE A 70 -1.36 3.39 4.84
CA PHE A 70 -0.16 2.95 4.12
C PHE A 70 0.09 3.79 2.87
N CYS A 71 1.34 3.84 2.44
CA CYS A 71 1.72 4.32 1.12
C CYS A 71 2.60 3.28 0.41
N TYR A 72 2.82 3.46 -0.89
CA TYR A 72 3.83 2.70 -1.61
C TYR A 72 5.11 3.53 -1.66
N LYS A 73 6.25 2.93 -1.33
CA LYS A 73 7.56 3.57 -1.50
C LYS A 73 8.39 2.83 -2.54
N LEU A 74 9.10 3.54 -3.41
CA LEU A 74 9.96 2.99 -4.44
C LEU A 74 11.40 3.47 -4.26
N CYS A 75 12.36 2.56 -4.38
CA CYS A 75 13.78 2.93 -4.43
C CYS A 75 14.07 3.64 -5.75
N VAL A 76 14.66 4.84 -5.71
CA VAL A 76 14.99 5.62 -6.90
C VAL A 76 16.10 4.95 -7.72
N ALA A 77 17.03 4.26 -7.05
CA ALA A 77 18.17 3.63 -7.72
C ALA A 77 17.84 2.29 -8.41
N CYS A 78 17.08 1.41 -7.77
CA CYS A 78 16.80 0.06 -8.30
C CYS A 78 15.32 -0.23 -8.57
N GLY A 79 14.41 0.71 -8.31
CA GLY A 79 12.98 0.55 -8.53
C GLY A 79 12.27 -0.42 -7.58
N HIS A 80 12.93 -0.89 -6.52
CA HIS A 80 12.28 -1.74 -5.51
C HIS A 80 11.12 -1.04 -4.82
N ALA A 81 9.93 -1.60 -4.94
CA ALA A 81 8.71 -1.12 -4.30
C ALA A 81 8.40 -1.85 -2.99
N VAL A 82 7.94 -1.13 -1.98
CA VAL A 82 7.41 -1.69 -0.73
C VAL A 82 6.09 -1.03 -0.38
N LYS A 83 5.24 -1.77 0.33
CA LYS A 83 4.06 -1.21 1.00
C LYS A 83 4.49 -0.75 2.40
N TYR A 84 4.63 0.56 2.57
CA TYR A 84 5.01 1.17 3.84
C TYR A 84 3.76 1.45 4.66
N TYR A 85 3.60 0.75 5.78
CA TYR A 85 2.51 1.00 6.72
C TYR A 85 2.94 2.07 7.71
N PHE A 86 2.15 3.13 7.80
CA PHE A 86 2.36 4.10 8.85
C PHE A 86 1.96 3.47 10.17
N PRO A 87 2.78 3.65 11.24
CA PRO A 87 2.33 3.27 12.56
C PRO A 87 0.99 3.94 12.81
N ALA A 88 0.00 3.20 13.31
CA ALA A 88 -1.27 3.79 13.73
C ALA A 88 -0.94 4.83 14.80
N VAL A 89 -0.82 6.10 14.41
CA VAL A 89 -0.51 7.21 15.32
C VAL A 89 -1.75 7.47 16.20
N GLU A 90 -2.91 7.05 15.71
CA GLU A 90 -4.21 7.10 16.36
C GLU A 90 -4.78 5.69 16.60
N SER A 91 -3.97 4.68 16.97
CA SER A 91 -4.62 3.54 17.62
C SER A 91 -5.12 4.02 18.98
N ALA A 92 -6.42 3.88 19.22
CA ALA A 92 -7.02 4.07 20.55
C ALA A 92 -6.58 2.98 21.55
N ASN A 93 -5.55 2.19 21.22
CA ASN A 93 -5.07 1.10 22.02
C ASN A 93 -3.88 1.55 22.88
N GLN A 94 -4.17 1.76 24.16
CA GLN A 94 -3.25 2.24 25.19
C GLN A 94 -1.94 1.43 25.26
N ALA A 95 -2.01 0.10 25.10
CA ALA A 95 -0.84 -0.78 25.16
C ALA A 95 0.19 -0.50 24.05
N VAL A 96 -0.28 -0.09 22.86
CA VAL A 96 0.60 0.25 21.72
C VAL A 96 1.29 1.60 21.94
N LYS A 97 0.64 2.53 22.64
CA LYS A 97 1.24 3.81 23.03
C LYS A 97 2.34 3.61 24.07
N GLU A 98 2.06 2.81 25.10
CA GLU A 98 3.00 2.51 26.18
C GLU A 98 4.25 1.77 25.68
N TYR A 99 4.08 0.76 24.82
CA TYR A 99 5.21 0.07 24.21
C TYR A 99 6.12 1.01 23.39
N ARG A 100 5.53 1.96 22.65
CA ARG A 100 6.30 2.95 21.87
C ARG A 100 7.03 3.95 22.76
N GLN A 101 6.40 4.42 23.83
CA GLN A 101 7.03 5.31 24.80
C GLN A 101 8.20 4.61 25.51
N TRP A 102 7.99 3.36 25.95
CA TRP A 102 9.03 2.55 26.56
C TRP A 102 10.21 2.29 25.60
N LYS A 103 9.96 1.94 24.34
CA LYS A 103 11.00 1.77 23.32
C LYS A 103 11.80 3.06 23.06
N ARG A 104 11.17 4.23 23.10
CA ARG A 104 11.84 5.54 22.96
C ARG A 104 12.70 5.89 24.18
N TYR A 105 12.27 5.49 25.37
CA TYR A 105 13.01 5.69 26.61
C TYR A 105 14.26 4.79 26.67
N MET A 106 14.15 3.55 26.22
CA MET A 106 15.24 2.56 26.21
C MET A 106 16.31 2.79 25.12
N ALA A 107 16.10 3.73 24.20
CA ALA A 107 17.02 4.04 23.10
C ALA A 107 17.83 5.33 23.35
N GLN A 108 17.72 5.92 24.54
CA GLN A 108 18.56 7.02 25.05
C GLN A 108 19.66 6.48 25.96
#